data_AF-A0A369JHM1-F1
#
_entry.id   AF-A0A369JHM1-F1
#
_cell.length_a   1.000
_cell.length_b   1.000
_cell.length_c   1.000
_cell.angle_alpha   90.00
_cell.angle_beta   90.00
_cell.angle_gamma   90.00
#
_symmetry.space_group_name_H-M   'P 1'
#
loop_
_entity.id
_entity.type
_entity.pdbx_description
1 polymer ?
#
loop_
_entity_poly.entity_id
_entity_poly.type
_entity_poly.pdbx_seq_one_letter_code
_entity_poly.pdbx_strand_id
1 'polypeptide(L)'
;MPPKTQGAIPPGYVFFNLETFMSVKGKEILEDLLKKAANRNPDAFDMYVYNDFYPYAVLDLVDKTLTATHTKLAKKAYDEAYCLLEALTVFNDFESCWPMCDDGDRTKITNSAYGALVVALLRGLEKGGRLDTASFPALERFLKNVAEWGDAMNQMSCEADYSAFCKAIGKKLFKDKSADDIATEKARVEEWIKSLDKEDQALVRRRIKEKAEEDAADGDDNDKPWFDGGSTTPSSNLALSRIWKEYKQYLSDCPTLPLRGPDSWDISEWTDEEKKEFMFKGGSDEEDDDFA
;
A
#
# COMPACT_ATOMS: atom_id res chain seq x y z
N MET A 1 28.21 7.53 31.80
CA MET A 1 27.19 8.04 30.86
C MET A 1 25.87 7.40 31.24
N PRO A 2 24.81 8.16 31.54
CA PRO A 2 23.49 7.57 31.65
C PRO A 2 23.13 6.90 30.31
N PRO A 3 22.45 5.74 30.32
CA PRO A 3 21.96 5.15 29.08
C PRO A 3 21.06 6.19 28.41
N LYS A 4 21.33 6.49 27.13
CA LYS A 4 20.38 7.26 26.32
C LYS A 4 19.05 6.52 26.44
N THR A 5 18.04 7.16 27.03
CA THR A 5 16.68 6.66 27.05
C THR A 5 16.30 6.32 25.62
N GLN A 6 16.11 5.03 25.35
CA GLN A 6 15.65 4.53 24.06
C GLN A 6 14.28 5.18 23.82
N GLY A 7 14.10 5.83 22.65
CA GLY A 7 12.81 6.43 22.30
C GLY A 7 11.69 5.38 22.31
N ALA A 8 10.45 5.82 22.51
CA ALA A 8 9.26 4.98 22.41
C ALA A 8 9.11 4.40 21.00
N ILE A 9 9.59 5.12 19.97
CA ILE A 9 9.69 4.61 18.60
C ILE A 9 10.91 3.68 18.50
N PRO A 10 10.70 2.38 18.18
CA PRO A 10 11.81 1.44 18.04
C PRO A 10 12.75 1.85 16.89
N PRO A 11 14.08 1.64 17.04
CA PRO A 11 15.04 1.89 15.96
C PRO A 11 14.64 1.14 14.68
N GLY A 12 14.74 1.84 13.53
CA GLY A 12 14.37 1.28 12.23
C GLY A 12 12.87 1.37 11.89
N TYR A 13 12.07 2.05 12.70
CA TYR A 13 10.65 2.33 12.45
C TYR A 13 10.34 3.83 12.48
N VAL A 14 9.26 4.22 11.80
CA VAL A 14 8.88 5.61 11.61
C VAL A 14 7.37 5.70 11.32
N PHE A 15 6.78 6.87 11.59
CA PHE A 15 5.46 7.22 11.07
C PHE A 15 5.64 7.98 9.75
N PHE A 16 5.02 7.46 8.68
CA PHE A 16 4.89 8.18 7.42
C PHE A 16 3.80 9.26 7.51
N ASN A 17 2.70 8.93 8.19
CA ASN A 17 1.65 9.85 8.61
C ASN A 17 0.99 9.30 9.89
N LEU A 18 -0.06 9.97 10.41
CA LEU A 18 -0.73 9.58 11.65
C LEU A 18 -1.27 8.13 11.62
N GLU A 19 -1.66 7.65 10.44
CA GLU A 19 -2.27 6.34 10.27
C GLU A 19 -1.29 5.29 9.75
N THR A 20 -0.07 5.67 9.36
CA THR A 20 0.92 4.77 8.76
C THR A 20 2.20 4.72 9.59
N PHE A 21 2.26 3.75 10.51
CA PHE A 21 3.48 3.35 11.19
C PHE A 21 4.13 2.17 10.46
N MET A 22 5.41 2.29 10.09
CA MET A 22 6.09 1.32 9.22
C MET A 22 7.60 1.27 9.47
N SER A 23 8.29 0.31 8.88
CA SER A 23 9.75 0.27 8.87
C SER A 23 10.34 1.43 8.06
N VAL A 24 11.51 1.96 8.46
CA VAL A 24 12.24 2.99 7.71
C VAL A 24 12.55 2.52 6.28
N LYS A 25 12.97 1.25 6.13
CA LYS A 25 13.22 0.65 4.82
C LYS A 25 11.95 0.54 3.98
N GLY A 26 10.81 0.20 4.58
CA GLY A 26 9.51 0.23 3.92
C GLY A 26 9.14 1.63 3.44
N LYS A 27 9.37 2.66 4.27
CA LYS A 27 9.16 4.06 3.90
C LYS A 27 10.01 4.47 2.69
N GLU A 28 11.29 4.13 2.67
CA GLU A 28 12.19 4.43 1.55
C GLU A 28 11.70 3.77 0.24
N ILE A 29 11.23 2.51 0.31
CA ILE A 29 10.65 1.82 -0.84
C ILE A 29 9.35 2.50 -1.30
N LEU A 30 8.48 2.87 -0.35
CA LEU A 30 7.23 3.57 -0.66
C LEU A 30 7.49 4.92 -1.35
N GLU A 31 8.42 5.73 -0.83
CA GLU A 31 8.78 7.03 -1.42
C GLU A 31 9.34 6.88 -2.83
N ASP A 32 10.17 5.85 -3.08
CA ASP A 32 10.66 5.52 -4.43
C ASP A 32 9.52 5.10 -5.37
N LEU A 33 8.57 4.29 -4.90
CA LEU A 33 7.41 3.88 -5.69
C LEU A 33 6.51 5.07 -6.03
N LEU A 34 6.19 5.93 -5.05
CA LEU A 34 5.36 7.13 -5.25
C LEU A 34 6.03 8.10 -6.22
N LYS A 35 7.35 8.30 -6.11
CA LYS A 35 8.10 9.11 -7.06
C LYS A 35 8.02 8.55 -8.48
N LYS A 36 8.19 7.22 -8.64
CA LYS A 36 8.06 6.56 -9.94
C LYS A 36 6.64 6.64 -10.49
N ALA A 37 5.62 6.56 -9.65
CA ALA A 37 4.23 6.73 -10.05
C ALA A 37 3.98 8.16 -10.55
N ALA A 38 4.41 9.18 -9.82
CA ALA A 38 4.31 10.58 -10.25
C ALA A 38 4.99 10.82 -11.61
N ASN A 39 6.17 10.24 -11.84
CA ASN A 39 6.87 10.29 -13.12
C ASN A 39 6.13 9.59 -14.29
N ARG A 40 5.13 8.74 -13.99
CA ARG A 40 4.32 8.00 -14.96
C ARG A 40 2.94 8.61 -15.14
N ASN A 41 2.56 9.63 -14.38
CA ASN A 41 1.21 10.20 -14.41
C ASN A 41 1.11 11.25 -15.52
N PRO A 42 0.35 11.02 -16.61
CA PRO A 42 0.19 12.00 -17.69
C PRO A 42 -0.33 13.36 -17.21
N ASP A 43 -1.18 13.40 -16.18
CA ASP A 43 -1.71 14.64 -15.62
C ASP A 43 -0.62 15.51 -14.99
N ALA A 44 0.44 14.89 -14.45
CA ALA A 44 1.59 15.62 -13.92
C ALA A 44 2.44 16.29 -15.02
N PHE A 45 2.17 15.98 -16.28
CA PHE A 45 2.87 16.51 -17.47
C PHE A 45 1.92 17.24 -18.43
N ASP A 46 0.67 17.51 -18.05
CA ASP A 46 -0.35 18.12 -18.93
C ASP A 46 -0.56 17.33 -20.24
N MET A 47 -0.59 16.00 -20.13
CA MET A 47 -0.68 15.08 -21.26
C MET A 47 -1.89 14.15 -21.17
N TYR A 48 -2.33 13.68 -22.33
CA TYR A 48 -3.22 12.53 -22.49
C TYR A 48 -2.60 11.50 -23.44
N VAL A 49 -2.20 10.34 -22.91
CA VAL A 49 -1.62 9.25 -23.73
C VAL A 49 -2.70 8.29 -24.24
N TYR A 50 -3.42 7.66 -23.32
CA TYR A 50 -4.68 6.93 -23.53
C TYR A 50 -5.33 6.64 -22.16
N ASN A 51 -6.62 6.29 -22.15
CA ASN A 51 -7.46 6.17 -20.94
C ASN A 51 -6.81 5.42 -19.77
N ASP A 52 -6.13 4.30 -20.05
CA ASP A 52 -5.57 3.43 -19.02
C ASP A 52 -4.05 3.48 -18.92
N PHE A 53 -3.40 4.48 -19.53
CA PHE A 53 -1.95 4.58 -19.49
C PHE A 53 -1.44 4.56 -18.06
N TYR A 54 -2.01 5.40 -17.18
CA TYR A 54 -1.56 5.51 -15.81
C TYR A 54 -1.86 4.25 -14.96
N PRO A 55 -3.08 3.69 -14.96
CA PRO A 55 -3.35 2.40 -14.33
C PRO A 55 -2.38 1.28 -14.74
N TYR A 56 -2.07 1.13 -16.04
CA TYR A 56 -1.10 0.13 -16.50
C TYR A 56 0.34 0.46 -16.08
N ALA A 57 0.71 1.73 -16.04
CA ALA A 57 2.01 2.17 -15.56
C ALA A 57 2.18 1.89 -14.06
N VAL A 58 1.13 2.07 -13.25
CA VAL A 58 1.14 1.68 -11.82
C VAL A 58 1.21 0.16 -11.68
N LEU A 59 0.46 -0.60 -12.48
CA LEU A 59 0.56 -2.08 -12.51
C LEU A 59 1.99 -2.56 -12.77
N ASP A 60 2.76 -1.93 -13.66
CA ASP A 60 4.18 -2.31 -13.86
C ASP A 60 5.02 -2.15 -12.57
N LEU A 61 4.77 -1.12 -11.75
CA LEU A 61 5.44 -0.97 -10.44
C LEU A 61 5.02 -2.05 -9.46
N VAL A 62 3.71 -2.34 -9.41
CA VAL A 62 3.16 -3.42 -8.59
C VAL A 62 3.80 -4.76 -9.00
N ASP A 63 3.80 -5.08 -10.30
CA ASP A 63 4.29 -6.35 -10.84
C ASP A 63 5.79 -6.58 -10.53
N LYS A 64 6.60 -5.52 -10.65
CA LYS A 64 8.02 -5.52 -10.28
C LYS A 64 8.21 -5.73 -8.78
N THR A 65 7.41 -5.07 -7.95
CA THR A 65 7.48 -5.19 -6.48
C THR A 65 7.04 -6.57 -5.99
N LEU A 66 5.98 -7.14 -6.59
CA LEU A 66 5.55 -8.51 -6.35
C LEU A 66 6.66 -9.51 -6.74
N THR A 67 7.31 -9.31 -7.89
CA THR A 67 8.41 -10.18 -8.34
C THR A 67 9.62 -10.12 -7.40
N ALA A 68 9.98 -8.92 -6.94
CA ALA A 68 11.02 -8.74 -5.93
C ALA A 68 10.65 -9.44 -4.62
N THR A 69 9.42 -9.28 -4.16
CA THR A 69 8.89 -9.92 -2.94
C THR A 69 8.94 -11.43 -3.05
N HIS A 70 8.43 -12.01 -4.14
CA HIS A 70 8.49 -13.45 -4.39
C HIS A 70 9.93 -13.97 -4.32
N THR A 71 10.88 -13.25 -4.93
CA THR A 71 12.31 -13.60 -4.90
C THR A 71 12.86 -13.62 -3.47
N LYS A 72 12.46 -12.67 -2.62
CA LYS A 72 12.86 -12.63 -1.20
C LYS A 72 12.24 -13.77 -0.40
N LEU A 73 10.96 -14.07 -0.61
CA LEU A 73 10.29 -15.20 0.04
C LEU A 73 10.87 -16.56 -0.37
N ALA A 74 11.20 -16.76 -1.64
CA ALA A 74 11.85 -17.98 -2.12
C ALA A 74 13.21 -18.21 -1.43
N LYS A 75 13.91 -17.13 -1.09
CA LYS A 75 15.18 -17.14 -0.34
C LYS A 75 14.99 -17.13 1.18
N LYS A 76 13.75 -17.15 1.68
CA LYS A 76 13.38 -17.00 3.10
C LYS A 76 13.93 -15.71 3.75
N ALA A 77 14.16 -14.68 2.95
CA ALA A 77 14.55 -13.35 3.41
C ALA A 77 13.29 -12.58 3.86
N TYR A 78 12.65 -13.05 4.94
CA TYR A 78 11.33 -12.59 5.36
C TYR A 78 11.31 -11.11 5.76
N ASP A 79 12.36 -10.60 6.38
CA ASP A 79 12.44 -9.19 6.80
C ASP A 79 12.44 -8.24 5.59
N GLU A 80 13.15 -8.64 4.53
CA GLU A 80 13.16 -7.88 3.28
C GLU A 80 11.82 -7.99 2.54
N ALA A 81 11.21 -9.18 2.52
CA ALA A 81 9.88 -9.38 1.94
C ALA A 81 8.80 -8.59 2.71
N TYR A 82 8.92 -8.50 4.04
CA TYR A 82 8.04 -7.72 4.90
C TYR A 82 8.13 -6.24 4.53
N CYS A 83 9.33 -5.67 4.43
CA CYS A 83 9.50 -4.26 4.05
C CYS A 83 8.89 -3.95 2.67
N LEU A 84 9.04 -4.87 1.70
CA LEU A 84 8.45 -4.73 0.36
C LEU A 84 6.92 -4.77 0.39
N LEU A 85 6.32 -5.72 1.13
CA LEU A 85 4.87 -5.84 1.24
C LEU A 85 4.26 -4.71 2.07
N GLU A 86 4.93 -4.25 3.12
CA GLU A 86 4.52 -3.09 3.90
C GLU A 86 4.46 -1.84 3.01
N ALA A 87 5.52 -1.57 2.24
CA ALA A 87 5.55 -0.48 1.28
C ALA A 87 4.47 -0.62 0.19
N LEU A 88 4.35 -1.80 -0.42
CA LEU A 88 3.38 -2.06 -1.50
C LEU A 88 1.93 -1.91 -1.03
N THR A 89 1.62 -2.32 0.19
CA THR A 89 0.27 -2.20 0.75
C THR A 89 -0.13 -0.74 0.90
N VAL A 90 0.77 0.09 1.43
CA VAL A 90 0.52 1.53 1.54
C VAL A 90 0.50 2.18 0.15
N PHE A 91 1.37 1.75 -0.76
CA PHE A 91 1.38 2.24 -2.14
C PHE A 91 0.06 1.97 -2.86
N ASN A 92 -0.56 0.81 -2.67
CA ASN A 92 -1.87 0.49 -3.26
C ASN A 92 -2.99 1.43 -2.79
N ASP A 93 -2.90 1.96 -1.57
CA ASP A 93 -3.87 2.93 -1.05
C ASP A 93 -3.70 4.30 -1.72
N PHE A 94 -2.44 4.78 -1.84
CA PHE A 94 -2.12 6.02 -2.53
C PHE A 94 -2.38 5.98 -4.04
N GLU A 95 -2.04 4.87 -4.68
CA GLU A 95 -2.17 4.66 -6.13
C GLU A 95 -3.25 3.62 -6.45
N SER A 96 -4.43 3.83 -5.88
CA SER A 96 -5.60 2.95 -6.01
C SER A 96 -6.29 3.00 -7.39
N CYS A 97 -5.64 3.60 -8.40
CA CYS A 97 -6.15 3.68 -9.76
C CYS A 97 -5.98 2.36 -10.55
N TRP A 98 -4.99 1.54 -10.17
CA TRP A 98 -4.64 0.37 -10.96
C TRP A 98 -5.71 -0.73 -11.03
N PRO A 99 -6.54 -0.98 -9.99
CA PRO A 99 -7.65 -1.94 -10.10
C PRO A 99 -8.74 -1.50 -11.08
N MET A 100 -8.72 -0.24 -11.52
CA MET A 100 -9.68 0.36 -12.43
C MET A 100 -9.25 0.27 -13.91
N CYS A 101 -8.15 -0.43 -14.23
CA CYS A 101 -7.78 -0.66 -15.62
C CYS A 101 -8.82 -1.54 -16.34
N ASP A 102 -8.93 -1.40 -17.67
CA ASP A 102 -9.81 -2.19 -18.54
C ASP A 102 -9.24 -3.60 -18.82
N ASP A 103 -8.73 -4.24 -17.77
CA ASP A 103 -8.28 -5.63 -17.73
C ASP A 103 -8.58 -6.24 -16.36
N GLY A 104 -9.86 -6.56 -16.15
CA GLY A 104 -10.34 -7.11 -14.88
C GLY A 104 -9.71 -8.46 -14.51
N ASP A 105 -9.25 -9.25 -15.49
CA ASP A 105 -8.60 -10.53 -15.21
C ASP A 105 -7.15 -10.32 -14.75
N ARG A 106 -6.44 -9.33 -15.31
CA ARG A 106 -5.15 -8.85 -14.77
C ARG A 106 -5.30 -8.36 -13.34
N THR A 107 -6.33 -7.56 -13.06
CA THR A 107 -6.58 -7.06 -11.71
C THR A 107 -6.78 -8.20 -10.71
N LYS A 108 -7.61 -9.20 -11.04
CA LYS A 108 -7.86 -10.37 -10.17
C LYS A 108 -6.60 -11.21 -9.94
N ILE A 109 -5.80 -11.48 -10.98
CA ILE A 109 -4.62 -12.33 -10.84
C ILE A 109 -3.49 -11.61 -10.10
N THR A 110 -3.31 -10.30 -10.31
CA THR A 110 -2.38 -9.47 -9.54
C THR A 110 -2.79 -9.41 -8.07
N ASN A 111 -4.08 -9.21 -7.78
CA ASN A 111 -4.60 -9.24 -6.41
C ASN A 111 -4.36 -10.58 -5.71
N SER A 112 -4.64 -11.68 -6.42
CA SER A 112 -4.40 -13.04 -5.93
C SER A 112 -2.93 -13.28 -5.63
N ALA A 113 -2.03 -12.82 -6.51
CA ALA A 113 -0.58 -12.92 -6.32
C ALA A 113 -0.11 -12.13 -5.09
N TYR A 114 -0.57 -10.88 -4.93
CA TYR A 114 -0.33 -10.07 -3.73
C TYR A 114 -0.77 -10.81 -2.45
N GLY A 115 -2.03 -11.27 -2.42
CA GLY A 115 -2.57 -12.01 -1.27
C GLY A 115 -1.79 -13.29 -0.95
N ALA A 116 -1.38 -14.04 -1.96
CA ALA A 116 -0.61 -15.26 -1.78
C ALA A 116 0.80 -14.97 -1.21
N LEU A 117 1.43 -13.87 -1.60
CA LEU A 117 2.72 -13.43 -1.04
C LEU A 117 2.59 -13.01 0.42
N VAL A 118 1.54 -12.25 0.76
CA VAL A 118 1.20 -11.88 2.14
C VAL A 118 1.02 -13.14 3.00
N VAL A 119 0.16 -14.07 2.58
CA VAL A 119 -0.12 -15.30 3.33
C VAL A 119 1.16 -16.14 3.48
N ALA A 120 1.99 -16.23 2.45
CA ALA A 120 3.26 -16.94 2.50
C ALA A 120 4.27 -16.30 3.47
N LEU A 121 4.36 -14.96 3.48
CA LEU A 121 5.18 -14.22 4.43
C LEU A 121 4.72 -14.51 5.87
N LEU A 122 3.45 -14.31 6.16
CA LEU A 122 2.89 -14.46 7.52
C LEU A 122 3.03 -15.89 8.04
N ARG A 123 2.78 -16.90 7.21
CA ARG A 123 3.05 -18.31 7.54
C ARG A 123 4.55 -18.57 7.77
N GLY A 124 5.41 -17.96 6.97
CA GLY A 124 6.87 -18.04 7.12
C GLY A 124 7.35 -17.48 8.45
N LEU A 125 6.83 -16.31 8.85
CA LEU A 125 7.10 -15.66 10.13
C LEU A 125 6.56 -16.48 11.31
N GLU A 126 5.33 -16.98 11.21
CA GLU A 126 4.72 -17.82 12.26
C GLU A 126 5.52 -19.10 12.49
N LYS A 127 5.89 -19.81 11.41
CA LYS A 127 6.73 -21.00 11.49
C LYS A 127 8.12 -20.70 12.08
N GLY A 128 8.63 -19.49 11.85
CA GLY A 128 9.88 -19.00 12.43
C GLY A 128 9.77 -18.53 13.88
N GLY A 129 8.57 -18.51 14.46
CA GLY A 129 8.34 -17.97 15.80
C GLY A 129 8.60 -16.46 15.91
N ARG A 130 8.42 -15.71 14.81
CA ARG A 130 8.71 -14.27 14.70
C ARG A 130 7.48 -13.43 14.33
N LEU A 131 6.29 -14.03 14.29
CA LEU A 131 5.05 -13.32 14.01
C LEU A 131 4.55 -12.63 15.29
N ASP A 132 5.25 -11.56 15.67
CA ASP A 132 5.03 -10.80 16.91
C ASP A 132 5.53 -9.34 16.76
N THR A 133 5.13 -8.47 17.69
CA THR A 133 5.48 -7.05 17.68
C THR A 133 6.88 -6.73 18.20
N ALA A 134 7.58 -7.69 18.82
CA ALA A 134 8.99 -7.50 19.20
C ALA A 134 9.89 -7.64 17.96
N SER A 135 9.56 -8.59 17.07
CA SER A 135 10.21 -8.81 15.78
C SER A 135 9.79 -7.77 14.75
N PHE A 136 8.50 -7.43 14.71
CA PHE A 136 7.90 -6.49 13.75
C PHE A 136 7.00 -5.47 14.46
N PRO A 137 7.56 -4.39 15.03
CA PRO A 137 6.80 -3.33 15.71
C PRO A 137 5.58 -2.75 14.97
N ALA A 138 5.61 -2.74 13.64
CA ALA A 138 4.50 -2.25 12.80
C ALA A 138 3.50 -3.36 12.38
N LEU A 139 3.63 -4.59 12.89
CA LEU A 139 2.86 -5.75 12.43
C LEU A 139 1.35 -5.55 12.44
N GLU A 140 0.81 -4.96 13.51
CA GLU A 140 -0.62 -4.70 13.56
C GLU A 140 -1.07 -3.73 12.47
N ARG A 141 -0.31 -2.65 12.27
CA ARG A 141 -0.62 -1.66 11.24
C ARG A 141 -0.54 -2.29 9.85
N PHE A 142 0.49 -3.08 9.60
CA PHE A 142 0.61 -3.83 8.36
C PHE A 142 -0.60 -4.74 8.12
N LEU A 143 -0.99 -5.57 9.10
CA LEU A 143 -2.14 -6.47 8.98
C LEU A 143 -3.46 -5.72 8.76
N LYS A 144 -3.64 -4.60 9.45
CA LYS A 144 -4.80 -3.73 9.29
C LYS A 144 -4.89 -3.20 7.87
N ASN A 145 -3.82 -2.57 7.36
CA ASN A 145 -3.80 -2.00 6.02
C ASN A 145 -4.01 -3.07 4.94
N VAL A 146 -3.43 -4.27 5.11
CA VAL A 146 -3.65 -5.40 4.19
C VAL A 146 -5.11 -5.86 4.21
N ALA A 147 -5.75 -5.90 5.38
CA ALA A 147 -7.14 -6.28 5.51
C ALA A 147 -8.08 -5.25 4.88
N GLU A 148 -7.85 -3.96 5.13
CA GLU A 148 -8.60 -2.85 4.52
C GLU A 148 -8.47 -2.85 3.00
N TRP A 149 -7.24 -3.04 2.49
CA TRP A 149 -7.02 -3.22 1.06
C TRP A 149 -7.80 -4.41 0.50
N GLY A 150 -7.77 -5.57 1.18
CA GLY A 150 -8.53 -6.73 0.74
C GLY A 150 -10.05 -6.53 0.80
N ASP A 151 -10.55 -5.79 1.79
CA ASP A 151 -11.97 -5.42 1.84
C ASP A 151 -12.36 -4.52 0.65
N ALA A 152 -11.53 -3.53 0.31
CA ALA A 152 -11.74 -2.70 -0.88
C ALA A 152 -11.73 -3.53 -2.17
N MET A 153 -10.80 -4.48 -2.31
CA MET A 153 -10.76 -5.38 -3.47
C MET A 153 -11.99 -6.28 -3.56
N ASN A 154 -12.50 -6.78 -2.42
CA ASN A 154 -13.75 -7.54 -2.39
C ASN A 154 -14.95 -6.71 -2.87
N GLN A 155 -15.01 -5.42 -2.52
CA GLN A 155 -16.06 -4.50 -3.02
C GLN A 155 -16.00 -4.33 -4.55
N MET A 156 -14.81 -4.48 -5.15
CA MET A 156 -14.59 -4.48 -6.60
C MET A 156 -14.72 -5.87 -7.24
N SER A 157 -15.36 -6.83 -6.56
CA SER A 157 -15.51 -8.21 -7.04
C SER A 157 -14.18 -8.94 -7.33
N CYS A 158 -13.10 -8.52 -6.67
CA CYS A 158 -11.80 -9.18 -6.71
C CYS A 158 -11.59 -9.93 -5.39
N GLU A 159 -11.77 -11.24 -5.42
CA GLU A 159 -11.67 -12.10 -4.23
C GLU A 159 -10.34 -11.89 -3.49
N ALA A 160 -10.45 -11.54 -2.22
CA ALA A 160 -9.35 -11.17 -1.34
C ALA A 160 -9.42 -11.93 0.00
N ASP A 161 -9.40 -13.26 -0.07
CA ASP A 161 -9.38 -14.17 1.09
C ASP A 161 -8.28 -13.86 2.12
N TYR A 162 -7.22 -13.18 1.69
CA TYR A 162 -6.16 -12.73 2.57
C TYR A 162 -6.64 -11.67 3.58
N SER A 163 -7.71 -10.91 3.32
CA SER A 163 -8.31 -9.98 4.29
C SER A 163 -8.77 -10.73 5.54
N ALA A 164 -9.62 -11.74 5.37
CA ALA A 164 -10.11 -12.57 6.48
C ALA A 164 -8.96 -13.28 7.22
N PHE A 165 -7.92 -13.71 6.48
CA PHE A 165 -6.72 -14.29 7.06
C PHE A 165 -5.94 -13.30 7.94
N CYS A 166 -5.73 -12.07 7.47
CA CYS A 166 -5.07 -11.01 8.23
C CYS A 166 -5.88 -10.58 9.46
N LYS A 167 -7.21 -10.46 9.33
CA LYS A 167 -8.12 -10.22 10.46
C LYS A 167 -8.04 -11.35 11.49
N ALA A 168 -7.98 -12.61 11.06
CA ALA A 168 -7.82 -13.74 11.98
C ALA A 168 -6.50 -13.68 12.77
N ILE A 169 -5.39 -13.30 12.12
CA ILE A 169 -4.10 -13.07 12.80
C ILE A 169 -4.22 -11.87 13.75
N GLY A 170 -4.83 -10.77 13.30
CA GLY A 170 -5.05 -9.58 14.09
C GLY A 170 -5.81 -9.89 15.38
N LYS A 171 -6.92 -10.62 15.26
CA LYS A 171 -7.72 -11.09 16.39
C LYS A 171 -6.93 -12.01 17.32
N LYS A 172 -6.10 -12.91 16.79
CA LYS A 172 -5.24 -13.79 17.60
C LYS A 172 -4.22 -13.00 18.43
N LEU A 173 -3.63 -11.95 17.87
CA LEU A 173 -2.52 -11.22 18.48
C LEU A 173 -2.94 -9.99 19.29
N PHE A 174 -4.03 -9.31 18.90
CA PHE A 174 -4.35 -7.96 19.37
C PHE A 174 -5.75 -7.80 19.99
N LYS A 175 -6.54 -8.87 20.10
CA LYS A 175 -7.88 -8.76 20.74
C LYS A 175 -7.81 -8.40 22.23
N ASP A 176 -6.77 -8.86 22.92
CA ASP A 176 -6.58 -8.67 24.37
C ASP A 176 -5.35 -7.81 24.65
N LYS A 177 -5.17 -6.70 23.92
CA LYS A 177 -4.05 -5.78 24.16
C LYS A 177 -4.00 -5.36 25.62
N SER A 178 -2.79 -5.38 26.18
CA SER A 178 -2.58 -4.91 27.54
C SER A 178 -2.62 -3.38 27.62
N ALA A 179 -2.81 -2.85 28.83
CA ALA A 179 -2.70 -1.41 29.07
C ALA A 179 -1.31 -0.87 28.69
N ASP A 180 -0.26 -1.68 28.84
CA ASP A 180 1.11 -1.33 28.49
C ASP A 180 1.31 -1.24 26.97
N ASP A 181 0.67 -2.12 26.19
CA ASP A 181 0.70 -2.05 24.72
C ASP A 181 0.05 -0.75 24.23
N ILE A 182 -1.13 -0.43 24.77
CA ILE A 182 -1.86 0.79 24.44
C ILE A 182 -1.05 2.04 24.84
N ALA A 183 -0.43 2.03 26.03
CA ALA A 183 0.41 3.13 26.48
C ALA A 183 1.65 3.31 25.59
N THR A 184 2.24 2.19 25.13
CA THR A 184 3.39 2.20 24.22
C THR A 184 3.02 2.81 22.86
N GLU A 185 1.87 2.43 22.29
CA GLU A 185 1.36 3.01 21.04
C GLU A 185 1.12 4.52 21.17
N LYS A 186 0.48 4.97 22.25
CA LYS A 186 0.28 6.41 22.53
C LYS A 186 1.61 7.15 22.68
N ALA A 187 2.59 6.57 23.37
CA ALA A 187 3.91 7.16 23.54
C ALA A 187 4.64 7.33 22.20
N ARG A 188 4.53 6.34 21.30
CA ARG A 188 5.09 6.40 19.94
C ARG A 188 4.50 7.54 19.11
N VAL A 189 3.17 7.65 19.10
CA VAL A 189 2.48 8.73 18.38
C VAL A 189 2.88 10.10 18.94
N GLU A 190 2.91 10.26 20.25
CA GLU A 190 3.29 11.54 20.88
C GLU A 190 4.77 11.90 20.63
N GLU A 191 5.67 10.92 20.63
CA GLU A 191 7.08 11.13 20.23
C GLU A 191 7.18 11.60 18.77
N TRP A 192 6.44 10.97 17.85
CA TRP A 192 6.40 11.39 16.46
C TRP A 192 5.83 12.81 16.31
N ILE A 193 4.69 13.13 16.94
CA ILE A 193 4.10 14.48 16.90
C ILE A 193 5.13 15.52 17.36
N LYS A 194 5.87 15.27 18.44
CA LYS A 194 6.91 16.19 18.94
C LYS A 194 8.06 16.41 17.95
N SER A 195 8.28 15.49 17.03
CA SER A 195 9.32 15.61 15.98
C SER A 195 8.91 16.45 14.78
N LEU A 196 7.61 16.68 14.58
CA LEU A 196 7.06 17.51 13.50
C LEU A 196 7.28 19.00 13.79
N ASP A 197 7.12 19.86 12.79
CA ASP A 197 7.09 21.30 13.02
C ASP A 197 5.81 21.74 13.76
N LYS A 198 5.73 23.03 14.12
CA LYS A 198 4.62 23.54 14.93
C LYS A 198 3.28 23.57 14.21
N GLU A 199 3.30 23.74 12.89
CA GLU A 199 2.09 23.76 12.07
C GLU A 199 1.54 22.34 11.94
N ASP A 200 2.40 21.39 11.60
CA ASP A 200 2.07 19.97 11.50
C ASP A 200 1.64 19.38 12.85
N GLN A 201 2.29 19.77 13.95
CA GLN A 201 1.86 19.40 15.31
C GLN A 201 0.41 19.81 15.57
N ALA A 202 0.03 21.04 15.22
CA ALA A 202 -1.33 21.54 15.41
C ALA A 202 -2.32 20.81 14.51
N LEU A 203 -1.97 20.58 13.25
CA LEU A 203 -2.79 19.85 12.28
C LEU A 203 -3.08 18.42 12.75
N VAL A 204 -2.05 17.68 13.15
CA VAL A 204 -2.19 16.28 13.60
C VAL A 204 -3.00 16.21 14.89
N ARG A 205 -2.76 17.10 15.86
CA ARG A 205 -3.56 17.15 17.10
C ARG A 205 -5.02 17.48 16.82
N ARG A 206 -5.30 18.35 15.84
CA ARG A 206 -6.67 18.65 15.41
C ARG A 206 -7.34 17.40 14.84
N ARG A 207 -6.68 16.68 13.93
CA ARG A 207 -7.20 15.42 13.35
C ARG A 207 -7.48 14.36 14.42
N ILE A 208 -6.60 14.21 15.41
CA ILE A 208 -6.83 13.27 16.54
C ILE A 208 -8.10 13.66 17.31
N LYS A 209 -8.31 14.96 17.55
CA LYS A 209 -9.49 15.46 18.24
C LYS A 209 -10.77 15.24 17.42
N GLU A 210 -10.73 15.57 16.13
CA GLU A 210 -11.84 15.37 15.18
C GLU A 210 -12.24 13.89 15.15
N LYS A 211 -11.28 12.97 14.97
CA LYS A 211 -11.54 11.52 14.97
C LYS A 211 -12.17 11.04 16.29
N ALA A 212 -11.66 11.52 17.42
CA ALA A 212 -12.22 11.16 18.74
C ALA A 212 -13.64 11.70 18.96
N GLU A 213 -13.97 12.85 18.36
CA GLU A 213 -15.34 13.42 18.38
C GLU A 213 -16.28 12.66 17.45
N GLU A 214 -15.82 12.24 16.27
CA GLU A 214 -16.55 11.37 15.33
C GLU A 214 -16.85 10.00 15.97
N ASP A 215 -15.84 9.33 16.54
CA ASP A 215 -16.00 8.05 17.23
C ASP A 215 -17.01 8.15 18.40
N ALA A 216 -17.02 9.29 19.12
CA ALA A 216 -17.98 9.53 20.20
C ALA A 216 -19.41 9.85 19.72
N ALA A 217 -19.56 10.35 18.48
CA ALA A 217 -20.84 10.75 17.91
C ALA A 217 -21.57 9.59 17.21
N ASP A 218 -20.84 8.64 16.61
CA ASP A 218 -21.41 7.56 15.79
C ASP A 218 -22.13 6.46 16.59
N GLY A 219 -21.98 6.43 17.93
CA GLY A 219 -22.62 5.42 18.77
C GLY A 219 -22.08 4.00 18.54
N ASP A 220 -22.43 3.10 19.47
CA ASP A 220 -21.88 1.75 19.72
C ASP A 220 -21.77 0.79 18.50
N ASP A 221 -22.35 1.11 17.33
CA ASP A 221 -22.38 0.22 16.16
C ASP A 221 -21.10 0.28 15.28
N ASN A 222 -20.29 1.35 15.35
CA ASN A 222 -19.03 1.51 14.61
C ASN A 222 -17.77 1.14 15.42
N ASP A 223 -17.90 0.79 16.70
CA ASP A 223 -16.78 0.49 17.62
C ASP A 223 -16.14 -0.90 17.41
N LYS A 224 -16.44 -1.55 16.29
CA LYS A 224 -15.92 -2.89 16.00
C LYS A 224 -14.41 -2.81 15.73
N PRO A 225 -13.60 -3.66 16.37
CA PRO A 225 -12.17 -3.68 16.08
C PRO A 225 -11.94 -4.02 14.60
N TRP A 226 -10.86 -3.51 14.01
CA TRP A 226 -10.55 -3.70 12.58
C TRP A 226 -10.47 -5.19 12.16
N PHE A 227 -10.22 -6.08 13.11
CA PHE A 227 -10.19 -7.54 12.91
C PHE A 227 -11.55 -8.22 13.09
N ASP A 228 -12.64 -7.47 13.21
CA ASP A 228 -14.00 -8.03 13.25
C ASP A 228 -14.32 -8.82 11.97
N GLY A 229 -15.13 -9.87 12.11
CA GLY A 229 -15.32 -10.88 11.05
C GLY A 229 -14.14 -11.85 10.88
N GLY A 230 -13.00 -11.61 11.54
CA GLY A 230 -11.87 -12.54 11.59
C GLY A 230 -12.18 -13.83 12.38
N SER A 231 -11.84 -14.97 11.79
CA SER A 231 -11.86 -16.28 12.47
C SER A 231 -10.83 -16.34 13.60
N THR A 232 -11.04 -17.22 14.59
CA THR A 232 -10.02 -17.52 15.61
C THR A 232 -8.87 -18.37 15.09
N THR A 233 -9.03 -18.97 13.91
CA THR A 233 -8.01 -19.79 13.26
C THR A 233 -7.74 -19.24 11.87
N PRO A 234 -6.55 -18.65 11.63
CA PRO A 234 -6.19 -18.16 10.31
C PRO A 234 -6.17 -19.30 9.30
N SER A 235 -7.09 -19.27 8.34
CA SER A 235 -7.14 -20.21 7.23
C SER A 235 -7.23 -19.46 5.91
N SER A 236 -6.41 -19.86 4.95
CA SER A 236 -6.46 -19.35 3.58
C SER A 236 -6.06 -20.45 2.62
N ASN A 237 -6.81 -20.61 1.54
CA ASN A 237 -6.51 -21.58 0.48
C ASN A 237 -5.51 -21.03 -0.54
N LEU A 238 -4.99 -19.83 -0.33
CA LEU A 238 -3.98 -19.22 -1.20
C LEU A 238 -2.68 -20.03 -1.12
N ALA A 239 -2.38 -20.71 -2.23
CA ALA A 239 -1.17 -21.49 -2.42
C ALA A 239 -0.23 -20.72 -3.35
N LEU A 240 0.84 -20.15 -2.78
CA LEU A 240 1.77 -19.29 -3.51
C LEU A 240 2.31 -19.93 -4.80
N SER A 241 2.72 -21.20 -4.76
CA SER A 241 3.28 -21.86 -5.94
C SER A 241 2.31 -21.96 -7.13
N ARG A 242 1.03 -22.24 -6.87
CA ARG A 242 -0.01 -22.32 -7.89
C ARG A 242 -0.31 -20.94 -8.45
N ILE A 243 -0.67 -20.00 -7.57
CA ILE A 243 -1.08 -18.65 -7.93
C ILE A 243 0.06 -17.92 -8.64
N TRP A 244 1.30 -18.06 -8.17
CA TRP A 244 2.45 -17.42 -8.79
C TRP A 244 2.71 -17.95 -10.20
N LYS A 245 2.48 -19.24 -10.45
CA LYS A 245 2.59 -19.83 -11.79
C LYS A 245 1.53 -19.25 -12.72
N GLU A 246 0.28 -19.19 -12.28
CA GLU A 246 -0.84 -18.60 -13.04
C GLU A 246 -0.58 -17.12 -13.35
N TYR A 247 -0.15 -16.36 -12.35
CA TYR A 247 0.24 -14.96 -12.48
C TYR A 247 1.37 -14.75 -13.50
N LYS A 248 2.46 -15.53 -13.42
CA LYS A 248 3.56 -15.44 -14.39
C LYS A 248 3.15 -15.85 -15.80
N GLN A 249 2.23 -16.80 -15.94
CA GLN A 249 1.69 -17.22 -17.23
C GLN A 249 0.79 -16.13 -17.83
N TYR A 250 -0.02 -15.47 -17.03
CA TYR A 250 -0.84 -14.35 -17.50
C TYR A 250 0.06 -13.21 -18.01
N LEU A 251 1.05 -12.82 -17.19
CA LEU A 251 1.98 -11.74 -17.54
C LEU A 251 2.89 -12.05 -18.73
N SER A 252 3.06 -13.30 -19.16
CA SER A 252 3.87 -13.58 -20.36
C SER A 252 3.22 -13.07 -21.64
N ASP A 253 1.91 -12.90 -21.61
CA ASP A 253 1.11 -12.52 -22.77
C ASP A 253 0.73 -11.03 -22.71
N CYS A 254 1.01 -10.35 -21.59
CA CYS A 254 0.78 -8.93 -21.41
C CYS A 254 1.90 -8.07 -22.03
N PRO A 255 1.58 -6.92 -22.62
CA PRO A 255 2.57 -5.92 -22.98
C PRO A 255 3.37 -5.44 -21.76
N THR A 256 4.69 -5.36 -21.90
CA THR A 256 5.60 -4.86 -20.83
C THR A 256 5.90 -3.36 -20.95
N LEU A 257 5.49 -2.74 -22.06
CA LEU A 257 5.75 -1.35 -22.43
C LEU A 257 4.42 -0.66 -22.79
N PRO A 258 4.38 0.68 -22.80
CA PRO A 258 3.20 1.41 -23.25
C PRO A 258 2.69 0.96 -24.62
N LEU A 259 1.37 0.97 -24.80
CA LEU A 259 0.76 0.69 -26.12
C LEU A 259 0.96 1.84 -27.11
N ARG A 260 1.25 3.04 -26.61
CA ARG A 260 1.48 4.28 -27.36
C ARG A 260 2.54 5.11 -26.66
N GLY A 261 3.23 5.92 -27.44
CA GLY A 261 4.36 6.72 -26.98
C GLY A 261 5.68 5.94 -27.01
N PRO A 262 6.73 6.52 -26.43
CA PRO A 262 8.03 5.87 -26.28
C PRO A 262 7.98 4.55 -25.50
N ASP A 263 9.01 3.73 -25.68
CA ASP A 263 9.24 2.45 -24.98
C ASP A 263 9.66 2.64 -23.50
N SER A 264 9.04 3.59 -22.79
CA SER A 264 9.23 3.82 -21.36
C SER A 264 7.92 4.25 -20.71
N TRP A 265 7.60 3.67 -19.55
CA TRP A 265 6.50 4.15 -18.72
C TRP A 265 6.82 5.51 -18.06
N ASP A 266 8.10 5.82 -17.85
CA ASP A 266 8.51 7.06 -17.19
C ASP A 266 8.46 8.23 -18.17
N ILE A 267 7.43 9.06 -18.06
CA ILE A 267 7.21 10.23 -18.91
C ILE A 267 8.27 11.30 -18.65
N SER A 268 8.89 11.34 -17.46
CA SER A 268 9.99 12.27 -17.18
C SER A 268 11.23 11.99 -18.03
N GLU A 269 11.37 10.76 -18.53
CA GLU A 269 12.44 10.36 -19.45
C GLU A 269 12.10 10.63 -20.93
N TRP A 270 10.85 10.93 -21.27
CA TRP A 270 10.46 11.24 -22.64
C TRP A 270 10.99 12.61 -23.07
N THR A 271 11.46 12.70 -24.30
CA THR A 271 11.88 13.95 -24.94
C THR A 271 10.69 14.88 -25.16
N ASP A 272 10.96 16.18 -25.32
CA ASP A 272 9.92 17.17 -25.59
C ASP A 272 9.21 16.88 -26.94
N GLU A 273 9.95 16.37 -27.93
CA GLU A 273 9.39 15.93 -29.21
C GLU A 273 8.42 14.76 -29.04
N GLU A 274 8.75 13.77 -28.20
CA GLU A 274 7.89 12.62 -27.92
C GLU A 274 6.64 13.02 -27.14
N LYS A 275 6.75 13.96 -26.19
CA LYS A 275 5.60 14.46 -25.41
C LYS A 275 4.62 15.24 -26.27
N LYS A 276 5.10 15.96 -27.28
CA LYS A 276 4.32 16.90 -28.10
C LYS A 276 3.05 16.30 -28.73
N GLU A 277 3.08 15.01 -29.09
CA GLU A 277 1.90 14.33 -29.66
C GLU A 277 0.75 14.16 -28.66
N PHE A 278 1.08 14.10 -27.36
CA PHE A 278 0.14 13.79 -26.27
C PHE A 278 -0.22 15.00 -25.41
N MET A 279 0.45 16.13 -25.59
CA MET A 279 0.12 17.37 -24.88
C MET A 279 -1.34 17.77 -25.18
N PHE A 280 -2.05 18.27 -24.17
CA PHE A 280 -3.30 18.96 -24.43
C PHE A 280 -3.03 20.10 -25.41
N LYS A 281 -3.61 20.05 -26.60
CA LYS A 281 -3.56 21.17 -27.53
C LYS A 281 -4.25 22.32 -26.82
N GLY A 282 -3.48 23.34 -26.42
CA GLY A 282 -4.05 24.55 -25.85
C GLY A 282 -5.21 24.98 -26.74
N GLY A 283 -6.40 25.12 -26.15
CA GLY A 283 -7.56 25.60 -26.88
C GLY A 283 -7.13 26.87 -27.59
N SER A 284 -7.09 26.84 -28.91
CA SER A 284 -7.06 28.06 -29.68
C SER A 284 -8.39 28.73 -29.40
N ASP A 285 -8.36 29.79 -28.59
CA ASP A 285 -9.38 30.86 -28.61
C ASP A 285 -9.33 31.57 -29.97
N GLU A 286 -9.54 30.84 -31.05
CA GLU A 286 -9.74 31.36 -32.39
C GLU A 286 -10.92 30.60 -33.01
N GLU A 287 -11.90 31.37 -33.49
CA GLU A 287 -13.15 30.97 -34.17
C GLU A 287 -14.42 30.92 -33.29
N ASP A 288 -14.94 32.12 -32.98
CA ASP A 288 -16.37 32.44 -33.17
C ASP A 288 -16.56 33.96 -33.02
N ASP A 289 -16.12 34.72 -34.02
CA ASP A 289 -16.50 36.12 -34.19
C ASP A 289 -16.67 36.42 -35.69
N ASP A 290 -17.63 35.72 -36.31
CA ASP A 290 -18.17 36.08 -37.62
C ASP A 290 -19.65 35.67 -37.70
N PHE A 291 -20.49 36.40 -36.97
CA PHE A 291 -21.90 36.60 -37.33
C PHE A 291 -22.28 38.07 -37.08
N ALA A 292 -22.10 38.88 -38.12
CA ALA A 292 -22.76 40.17 -38.31
C ALA A 292 -23.44 40.21 -39.69
#